data_AF-A0A7I0EH38-F1
#
_entry.id   AF-A0A7I0EH38-F1
#
_cell.length_a   1.000
_cell.length_b   1.000
_cell.length_c   1.000
_cell.angle_alpha   90.00
_cell.angle_beta   90.00
_cell.angle_gamma   90.00
#
_symmetry.space_group_name_H-M   'P 1'
#
loop_
_entity.id
_entity.type
_entity.pdbx_description
1 polymer ?
#
loop_
_entity_poly.entity_id
_entity_poly.type
_entity_poly.pdbx_seq_one_letter_code
_entity_poly.pdbx_strand_id
1 'polypeptide(L)'
;MAEVRKSAKLTAARQLARTNAAQFREREDKLESLAVDYFTYVDQVEEVNALAEKEIVRVRAQAERNTADRRASAAATIVEMQSAGASRVEVAGRLGIAARDIKRAAPISAVPAKAGTGNSAPVEHRIE
;
A
#
# COMPACT_ATOMS: atom_id res chain seq x y z
N MET A 1 -3.95 -52.31 65.38
CA MET A 1 -3.15 -52.27 64.12
C MET A 1 -3.99 -52.01 62.85
N ALA A 2 -5.24 -52.48 62.72
CA ALA A 2 -6.03 -52.33 61.49
C ALA A 2 -6.58 -50.90 61.24
N GLU A 3 -6.97 -50.16 62.28
CA GLU A 3 -7.52 -48.80 62.15
C GLU A 3 -6.49 -47.77 61.67
N VAL A 4 -5.24 -47.87 62.16
CA VAL A 4 -4.11 -47.02 61.71
C VAL A 4 -3.82 -47.20 60.22
N ARG A 5 -4.00 -48.42 59.68
CA ARG A 5 -3.82 -48.68 58.25
C ARG A 5 -4.97 -48.11 57.41
N LYS A 6 -6.20 -48.05 57.94
CA LYS A 6 -7.36 -47.42 57.27
C LYS A 6 -7.23 -45.91 57.23
N SER A 7 -6.82 -45.27 58.33
CA SER A 7 -6.60 -43.82 58.39
C SER A 7 -5.45 -43.37 57.49
N ALA A 8 -4.34 -44.11 57.46
CA ALA A 8 -3.23 -43.83 56.56
C ALA A 8 -3.64 -43.89 55.07
N LYS A 9 -4.45 -44.88 54.68
CA LYS A 9 -4.99 -45.00 53.31
C LYS A 9 -5.93 -43.84 52.96
N LEU A 10 -6.77 -43.40 53.90
CA LEU A 10 -7.67 -42.26 53.70
C LEU A 10 -6.88 -40.95 53.51
N THR A 11 -5.81 -40.74 54.28
CA THR A 11 -4.92 -39.59 54.15
C THR A 11 -4.18 -39.59 52.80
N ALA A 12 -3.66 -40.74 52.37
CA ALA A 12 -3.01 -40.89 51.08
C ALA A 12 -3.97 -40.61 49.91
N ALA A 13 -5.21 -41.12 49.97
CA ALA A 13 -6.24 -40.87 48.97
C ALA A 13 -6.61 -39.37 48.88
N ARG A 14 -6.73 -38.69 50.03
CA ARG A 14 -6.98 -37.23 50.06
C ARG A 14 -5.81 -36.43 49.49
N GLN A 15 -4.58 -36.85 49.77
CA GLN A 15 -3.40 -36.17 49.22
C GLN A 15 -3.33 -36.32 47.70
N LEU A 16 -3.57 -37.53 47.19
CA LEU A 16 -3.63 -37.80 45.75
C LEU A 16 -4.76 -37.01 45.06
N ALA A 17 -5.94 -36.93 45.69
CA ALA A 17 -7.03 -36.12 45.16
C ALA A 17 -6.66 -34.64 45.07
N ARG A 18 -5.93 -34.10 46.06
CA ARG A 18 -5.44 -32.70 46.05
C ARG A 18 -4.40 -32.47 44.96
N THR A 19 -3.45 -33.38 44.78
CA THR A 19 -2.43 -33.25 43.73
C THR A 19 -3.05 -33.30 42.34
N ASN A 20 -4.00 -34.23 42.12
CA ASN A 20 -4.70 -34.34 40.84
C ASN A 20 -5.55 -33.10 40.56
N ALA A 21 -6.23 -32.57 41.58
CA ALA A 21 -6.99 -31.32 41.44
C ALA A 21 -6.10 -30.12 41.12
N ALA A 22 -4.90 -30.04 41.72
CA ALA A 22 -3.94 -28.98 41.41
C ALA A 22 -3.42 -29.07 39.97
N GLN A 23 -3.05 -30.27 39.53
CA GLN A 23 -2.60 -30.51 38.14
C GLN A 23 -3.70 -30.24 37.12
N PHE A 24 -4.95 -30.57 37.44
CA PHE A 24 -6.09 -30.26 36.58
C PHE A 24 -6.24 -28.74 36.44
N ARG A 25 -6.22 -27.99 37.54
CA ARG A 25 -6.31 -26.52 37.50
C ARG A 25 -5.19 -25.89 36.69
N GLU A 26 -3.95 -26.30 36.92
CA GLU A 26 -2.80 -25.80 36.15
C GLU A 26 -2.95 -26.07 34.64
N ARG A 27 -3.48 -27.24 34.28
CA ARG A 27 -3.77 -27.57 32.89
C ARG A 27 -4.87 -26.68 32.32
N GLU A 28 -5.97 -26.48 33.03
CA GLU A 28 -7.07 -25.63 32.56
C GLU A 28 -6.63 -24.17 32.42
N ASP A 29 -5.90 -23.62 33.41
CA ASP A 29 -5.34 -22.27 33.34
C ASP A 29 -4.45 -22.09 32.09
N LYS A 30 -3.64 -23.12 31.77
CA LYS A 30 -2.82 -23.12 30.56
C LYS A 30 -3.65 -23.19 29.29
N LEU A 31 -4.72 -23.99 29.26
CA LEU A 31 -5.61 -24.08 28.10
C LEU A 31 -6.37 -22.77 27.88
N GLU A 32 -6.81 -22.11 28.95
CA GLU A 32 -7.43 -20.79 28.89
C GLU A 32 -6.47 -19.75 28.31
N SER A 33 -5.22 -19.72 28.81
CA SER A 33 -4.18 -18.82 28.26
C SER A 33 -3.93 -19.06 26.77
N LEU A 34 -3.80 -20.32 26.36
CA LEU A 34 -3.58 -20.67 24.95
C LEU A 34 -4.76 -20.32 24.05
N ALA A 35 -5.99 -20.40 24.57
CA ALA A 35 -7.18 -19.97 23.84
C ALA A 35 -7.18 -18.45 23.62
N VAL A 36 -6.82 -17.67 24.64
CA VAL A 36 -6.67 -16.20 24.53
C VAL A 36 -5.61 -15.84 23.50
N ASP A 37 -4.45 -16.50 23.54
CA ASP A 37 -3.38 -16.29 22.57
C ASP A 37 -3.84 -16.61 21.15
N TYR A 38 -4.55 -17.73 20.96
CA TYR A 38 -5.08 -18.12 19.66
C TYR A 38 -5.99 -17.05 19.06
N PHE A 39 -6.98 -16.56 19.82
CA PHE A 39 -7.88 -15.53 19.32
C PHE A 39 -7.15 -14.22 19.03
N THR A 40 -6.19 -13.85 19.89
CA THR A 40 -5.33 -12.68 19.65
C THR A 40 -4.56 -12.82 18.35
N TYR A 41 -3.99 -13.99 18.05
CA TYR A 41 -3.27 -14.22 16.81
C TYR A 41 -4.20 -14.22 15.58
N VAL A 42 -5.41 -14.77 15.71
CA VAL A 42 -6.40 -14.73 14.62
C VAL A 42 -6.77 -13.29 14.27
N ASP A 43 -7.03 -12.44 15.28
CA ASP A 43 -7.35 -11.03 15.07
C ASP A 43 -6.16 -10.27 14.44
N GLN A 44 -4.94 -10.56 14.89
CA GLN A 44 -3.72 -9.96 14.32
C GLN A 44 -3.49 -10.35 12.86
N VAL A 45 -3.87 -11.57 12.43
CA VAL A 45 -3.75 -11.98 11.03
C VAL A 45 -4.62 -11.09 10.13
N GLU A 46 -5.85 -10.78 10.54
CA GLU A 46 -6.72 -9.89 9.79
C GLU A 46 -6.15 -8.47 9.71
N GLU A 47 -5.61 -7.95 10.82
CA GLU A 47 -4.96 -6.65 10.85
C GLU A 47 -3.75 -6.58 9.91
N VAL A 48 -2.87 -7.58 9.95
CA VAL A 48 -1.69 -7.67 9.08
C VAL A 48 -2.11 -7.69 7.61
N ASN A 49 -3.11 -8.49 7.26
CA ASN A 49 -3.62 -8.55 5.89
C ASN A 49 -4.22 -7.22 5.43
N ALA A 50 -4.99 -6.55 6.30
CA ALA A 50 -5.58 -5.25 5.99
C ALA A 50 -4.51 -4.16 5.78
N LEU A 51 -3.44 -4.18 6.58
CA LEU A 51 -2.29 -3.28 6.42
C LEU A 51 -1.52 -3.57 5.12
N ALA A 52 -1.29 -4.85 4.81
CA ALA A 52 -0.61 -5.25 3.60
C ALA A 52 -1.37 -4.81 2.34
N GLU A 53 -2.70 -4.98 2.30
CA GLU A 53 -3.52 -4.56 1.15
C GLU A 53 -3.48 -3.04 0.96
N LYS A 54 -3.57 -2.26 2.05
CA LYS A 54 -3.43 -0.79 1.99
C LYS A 54 -2.09 -0.40 1.38
N GLU A 55 -1.01 -1.07 1.78
CA GLU A 55 0.33 -0.78 1.27
C GLU A 55 0.49 -1.19 -0.20
N ILE A 56 -0.08 -2.33 -0.62
CA ILE A 56 -0.09 -2.75 -2.03
C ILE A 56 -0.80 -1.70 -2.89
N VAL A 57 -1.98 -1.23 -2.47
CA VAL A 57 -2.70 -0.18 -3.20
C VAL A 57 -1.88 1.10 -3.29
N ARG A 58 -1.25 1.52 -2.19
CA ARG A 58 -0.39 2.71 -2.14
C ARG A 58 0.78 2.59 -3.11
N VAL A 59 1.49 1.46 -3.08
CA VAL A 59 2.65 1.21 -3.94
C VAL A 59 2.24 1.14 -5.41
N ARG A 60 1.12 0.48 -5.73
CA ARG A 60 0.60 0.43 -7.11
C ARG A 60 0.26 1.83 -7.63
N ALA A 61 -0.48 2.63 -6.86
CA ALA A 61 -0.82 4.00 -7.23
C ALA A 61 0.44 4.86 -7.44
N GLN A 62 1.45 4.71 -6.57
CA GLN A 62 2.72 5.43 -6.74
C GLN A 62 3.49 4.95 -7.98
N ALA A 63 3.51 3.66 -8.26
CA ALA A 63 4.17 3.09 -9.42
C ALA A 63 3.49 3.56 -10.72
N GLU A 64 2.17 3.64 -10.76
CA GLU A 64 1.42 4.17 -11.90
C GLU A 64 1.77 5.63 -12.18
N ARG A 65 1.76 6.49 -11.15
CA ARG A 65 2.16 7.90 -11.27
C ARG A 65 3.60 8.04 -11.77
N ASN A 66 4.53 7.35 -11.11
CA ASN A 66 5.94 7.37 -11.50
C ASN A 66 6.13 6.90 -12.95
N THR A 67 5.42 5.85 -13.37
CA THR A 67 5.51 5.33 -14.74
C THR A 67 4.93 6.32 -15.74
N ALA A 68 3.80 6.96 -15.42
CA ALA A 68 3.20 8.00 -16.26
C ALA A 68 4.14 9.20 -16.42
N ASP A 69 4.73 9.68 -15.33
CA ASP A 69 5.68 10.79 -15.33
C ASP A 69 6.92 10.45 -16.17
N ARG A 70 7.50 9.26 -15.98
CA ARG A 70 8.67 8.82 -16.76
C ARG A 70 8.34 8.66 -18.24
N ARG A 71 7.15 8.16 -18.58
CA ARG A 71 6.68 8.10 -19.99
C ARG A 71 6.50 9.50 -20.57
N ALA A 72 5.97 10.44 -19.80
CA ALA A 72 5.82 11.83 -20.22
C ALA A 72 7.19 12.49 -20.44
N SER A 73 8.14 12.30 -19.53
CA SER A 73 9.53 12.80 -19.69
C SER A 73 10.20 12.19 -20.92
N ALA A 74 10.07 10.88 -21.14
CA ALA A 74 10.61 10.24 -22.34
C ALA A 74 10.02 10.82 -23.63
N ALA A 75 8.70 11.07 -23.65
CA ALA A 75 8.05 11.73 -24.78
C ALA A 75 8.54 13.18 -24.96
N ALA A 76 8.75 13.93 -23.88
CA ALA A 76 9.31 15.28 -23.93
C ALA A 76 10.73 15.28 -24.52
N THR A 77 11.60 14.35 -24.11
CA THR A 77 12.95 14.21 -24.70
C THR A 77 12.89 13.93 -26.20
N ILE A 78 11.95 13.09 -26.66
CA ILE A 78 11.75 12.84 -28.10
C ILE A 78 11.32 14.12 -28.85
N VAL A 79 10.50 14.97 -28.22
CA VAL A 79 10.12 16.27 -28.79
C VAL A 79 11.33 17.22 -28.84
N GLU A 80 12.13 17.26 -27.78
CA GLU A 80 13.36 18.07 -27.75
C GLU A 80 14.34 17.65 -28.86
N MET A 81 14.57 16.34 -29.04
CA MET A 81 15.40 15.83 -30.13
C MET A 81 14.89 16.25 -31.51
N GLN A 82 13.57 16.23 -31.73
CA GLN A 82 12.97 16.72 -32.98
C GLN A 82 13.13 18.24 -33.14
N SER A 83 12.97 19.01 -32.07
CA SER A 83 13.16 20.47 -32.11
C SER A 83 14.62 20.87 -32.36
N ALA A 84 15.58 20.03 -31.98
CA ALA A 84 16.99 20.19 -32.32
C ALA A 84 17.31 19.86 -33.79
N GLY A 85 16.31 19.47 -34.59
CA GLY A 85 16.42 19.24 -36.03
C GLY A 85 16.60 17.77 -36.43
N ALA A 86 16.60 16.83 -35.49
CA ALA A 86 16.72 15.41 -35.82
C ALA A 86 15.45 14.89 -36.50
N SER A 87 15.62 14.10 -37.57
CA SER A 87 14.48 13.48 -38.25
C SER A 87 13.90 12.32 -37.43
N ARG A 88 12.64 11.95 -37.67
CA ARG A 88 11.98 10.82 -36.98
C ARG A 88 12.76 9.51 -37.10
N VAL A 89 13.34 9.23 -38.27
CA VAL A 89 14.12 8.00 -38.53
C VAL A 89 15.44 8.02 -37.77
N GLU A 90 16.09 9.18 -37.70
CA GLU A 90 17.33 9.38 -36.97
C GLU A 90 17.13 9.26 -35.45
N VAL A 91 16.07 9.86 -34.90
CA VAL A 91 15.69 9.70 -33.49
C VAL A 91 15.37 8.23 -33.18
N ALA A 92 14.62 7.54 -34.06
CA ALA A 92 14.33 6.11 -33.91
C ALA A 92 15.59 5.26 -33.86
N GLY A 93 16.52 5.50 -34.80
CA GLY A 93 17.80 4.81 -34.85
C GLY A 93 18.65 5.04 -33.60
N ARG A 94 18.68 6.28 -33.08
CA ARG A 94 19.42 6.62 -31.85
C ARG A 94 18.83 5.98 -30.60
N LEU A 95 17.50 5.93 -30.49
CA LEU A 95 16.81 5.41 -29.31
C LEU A 95 16.55 3.90 -29.37
N GLY A 96 16.83 3.24 -30.50
CA GLY A 96 16.58 1.81 -30.67
C GLY A 96 15.10 1.43 -30.67
N ILE A 97 14.21 2.38 -30.96
CA ILE A 97 12.75 2.18 -31.01
C ILE A 97 12.27 2.17 -32.46
N ALA A 98 11.12 1.56 -32.72
CA ALA A 98 10.57 1.59 -34.08
C ALA A 98 10.12 3.02 -34.42
N ALA A 99 10.40 3.47 -35.65
CA ALA A 99 10.01 4.81 -36.09
C ALA A 99 8.50 5.05 -35.91
N ARG A 100 7.66 4.01 -36.07
CA ARG A 100 6.20 4.08 -35.86
C ARG A 100 5.80 4.50 -34.43
N ASP A 101 6.63 4.19 -33.43
CA ASP A 101 6.35 4.46 -32.01
C ASP A 101 6.67 5.91 -31.61
N ILE A 102 7.39 6.65 -32.47
CA ILE A 102 7.61 8.08 -32.30
C ILE A 102 6.39 8.84 -32.81
N LYS A 103 5.61 9.46 -31.93
CA LYS A 103 4.57 10.41 -32.34
C LYS A 103 5.21 11.63 -33.00
N ARG A 104 4.63 12.08 -34.11
CA ARG A 104 5.04 13.31 -34.79
C ARG A 104 4.87 14.47 -33.81
N ALA A 105 5.93 15.22 -33.53
CA ALA A 105 5.80 16.46 -32.77
C ALA A 105 4.84 17.38 -33.54
N ALA A 106 3.78 17.86 -32.87
CA ALA A 106 2.92 18.86 -33.47
C ALA A 106 3.77 20.10 -33.75
N PRO A 107 3.70 20.71 -34.94
CA PRO A 107 4.42 21.94 -35.20
C PRO A 107 3.93 22.99 -34.20
N ILE A 108 4.84 23.56 -33.41
CA ILE A 108 4.56 24.73 -32.60
C ILE A 108 4.27 25.85 -33.60
N SER A 109 2.99 26.08 -33.87
CA SER A 109 2.55 27.21 -34.67
C SER A 109 2.85 28.46 -33.84
N ALA A 110 4.00 29.08 -34.11
CA ALA A 110 4.35 30.38 -33.57
C ALA A 110 3.34 31.41 -34.11
N VAL A 111 2.33 31.74 -33.30
CA VAL A 111 1.50 32.92 -33.53
C VAL A 111 2.14 34.07 -32.76
N PRO A 112 2.63 35.14 -33.42
CA PRO A 112 3.04 36.34 -32.71
C PRO A 112 1.78 37.05 -32.21
N ALA A 113 1.53 37.02 -30.91
CA ALA A 113 0.52 37.87 -30.28
C ALA A 113 1.03 39.31 -30.29
N LYS A 114 0.62 40.05 -31.33
CA LYS A 114 0.79 41.49 -31.47
C LYS A 114 0.17 42.17 -30.24
N ALA A 115 1.00 42.95 -29.55
CA ALA A 115 0.59 43.84 -28.47
C ALA A 115 -0.52 44.80 -28.94
N GLY A 116 -1.61 44.83 -28.16
CA GLY A 116 -2.69 45.80 -28.27
C GLY A 116 -3.00 46.34 -26.89
N THR A 117 -2.20 47.32 -26.46
CA THR A 117 -2.45 48.20 -25.31
C THR A 117 -3.74 48.99 -25.55
N GLY A 118 -4.65 49.02 -24.58
CA GLY A 118 -5.86 49.84 -24.64
C GLY A 118 -6.64 49.84 -23.31
N ASN A 119 -6.14 50.64 -22.37
CA ASN A 119 -6.73 51.21 -21.15
C ASN A 119 -8.19 50.89 -20.72
N SER A 120 -8.30 50.47 -19.45
CA SER A 120 -9.17 50.91 -18.35
C SER A 120 -10.41 51.82 -18.57
N ALA A 121 -11.59 51.23 -18.24
CA ALA A 121 -12.75 51.73 -17.42
C ALA A 121 -13.56 52.99 -17.85
N PRO A 122 -14.85 53.21 -17.41
CA PRO A 122 -15.58 52.58 -16.29
C PRO A 122 -17.09 52.20 -16.50
N VAL A 123 -17.61 51.57 -15.44
CA VAL A 123 -18.98 51.33 -14.93
C VAL A 123 -20.14 52.22 -15.45
N GLU A 124 -21.28 51.60 -15.82
CA GLU A 124 -22.64 52.16 -15.57
C GLU A 124 -23.72 51.07 -15.34
N HIS A 125 -24.57 51.34 -14.36
CA HIS A 125 -25.77 50.62 -13.91
C HIS A 125 -26.84 50.44 -15.00
N ARG A 126 -27.56 49.31 -15.01
CA ARG A 126 -29.02 49.33 -15.26
C ARG A 126 -29.76 48.15 -14.64
N ILE A 127 -30.73 48.51 -13.81
CA ILE A 127 -31.82 47.71 -13.24
C ILE A 127 -32.90 47.58 -14.30
N GLU A 128 -33.47 46.38 -14.49
CA GLU A 128 -34.92 46.11 -14.62
C GLU A 128 -35.21 44.70 -14.10
#